data_AF-A0A399IPM4-F1
#
_entry.id   AF-A0A399IPM4-F1
#
_cell.length_a   1.000
_cell.length_b   1.000
_cell.length_c   1.000
_cell.angle_alpha   90.00
_cell.angle_beta   90.00
_cell.angle_gamma   90.00
#
_symmetry.space_group_name_H-M   'P 1'
#
loop_
_entity.id
_entity.type
_entity.pdbx_description
1 polymer ?
#
loop_
_entity_poly.entity_id
_entity_poly.type
_entity_poly.pdbx_seq_one_letter_code
_entity_poly.pdbx_strand_id
1 'polypeptide(L)'
;MSNLNQIQKIENEIINDLFPINTTLEKINVELVNDEIPNIEIINKYFDSQIELVKSGNIETARDRLSAGKGNMDALKHIQDKSNNEIDEMLADSFTSSEKATSQAKLLMGIIFIISFLISLIIAILLSGMIANALKRCVLSLQEIAQGNLLIEPIKVDSTDEFGQLGNAINFMQISIKQIINSIITETENVNKSLIISNENVHSLTSKLEDISATVEQLSAGMQETAASTEEISATSLELGNTVQSIADKAKDGSISANEISKRAMTLKNNSLILEVDANNTREQIKKMMDLALNKIKEIDKIKTLADGILDISSNTNLLALNASIESARAGEAGKGFAVVAEEIRKLAEVSSKTVNEIQNTINEVFIAVESLSDASKTTLDYIETKVVKSYEESVLVGENYDKDAIFVNDLVVGLSATSEDLLTSIKTVNDAMTGISDANTEGVNGINDIVDRVSEIMDRANEVQAETTHVSQSAENLKNIVSQFKI
;
A
#
# COMPACT_ATOMS: atom_id res chain seq x y z
N MET A 1 -93.17 -141.42 42.10
CA MET A 1 -91.75 -141.31 41.73
C MET A 1 -91.26 -139.88 41.44
N SER A 2 -92.11 -138.88 41.15
CA SER A 2 -91.58 -137.56 40.75
C SER A 2 -91.33 -136.55 41.88
N ASN A 3 -91.74 -136.85 43.12
CA ASN A 3 -91.56 -135.94 44.27
C ASN A 3 -90.13 -135.93 44.83
N LEU A 4 -89.34 -136.99 44.58
CA LEU A 4 -88.00 -137.10 45.16
C LEU A 4 -87.02 -136.10 44.53
N ASN A 5 -87.11 -135.85 43.22
CA ASN A 5 -86.20 -134.92 42.52
C ASN A 5 -86.52 -133.44 42.76
N GLN A 6 -87.75 -133.09 43.16
CA GLN A 6 -88.10 -131.70 43.48
C GLN A 6 -87.70 -131.31 44.90
N ILE A 7 -87.77 -132.24 45.85
CA ILE A 7 -87.34 -132.01 47.24
C ILE A 7 -85.82 -131.79 47.30
N GLN A 8 -85.05 -132.54 46.51
CA GLN A 8 -83.58 -132.45 46.46
C GLN A 8 -83.05 -131.18 45.76
N LYS A 9 -83.90 -130.51 44.98
CA LYS A 9 -83.54 -129.26 44.29
C LYS A 9 -83.68 -128.04 45.19
N ILE A 10 -84.68 -128.05 46.08
CA ILE A 10 -84.92 -126.99 47.07
C ILE A 10 -83.87 -127.04 48.19
N GLU A 11 -83.41 -128.24 48.56
CA GLU A 11 -82.38 -128.44 49.59
C GLU A 11 -81.02 -127.82 49.19
N ASN A 12 -80.64 -127.87 47.91
CA ASN A 12 -79.40 -127.24 47.40
C ASN A 12 -79.48 -125.71 47.22
N GLU A 13 -80.68 -125.15 47.03
CA GLU A 13 -80.86 -123.68 46.98
C GLU A 13 -80.70 -123.07 48.37
N ILE A 14 -81.21 -123.73 49.42
CA ILE A 14 -81.09 -123.24 50.80
C ILE A 14 -79.62 -123.27 51.29
N ILE A 15 -78.84 -124.28 50.91
CA ILE A 15 -77.42 -124.39 51.26
C ILE A 15 -76.58 -123.27 50.60
N ASN A 16 -76.91 -122.87 49.36
CA ASN A 16 -76.20 -121.82 48.66
C ASN A 16 -76.52 -120.41 49.18
N ASP A 17 -77.71 -120.20 49.76
CA ASP A 17 -78.09 -118.89 50.34
C ASP A 17 -77.45 -118.63 51.72
N LEU A 18 -76.98 -119.68 52.41
CA LEU A 18 -76.42 -119.57 53.77
C LEU A 18 -74.90 -119.33 53.79
N PHE A 19 -74.16 -119.67 52.73
CA PHE A 19 -72.70 -119.58 52.70
C PHE A 19 -72.11 -118.13 52.70
N PRO A 20 -72.74 -117.10 52.12
CA PRO A 20 -72.17 -115.73 52.13
C PRO A 20 -72.35 -114.99 53.47
N ILE A 21 -73.24 -115.45 54.35
CA ILE A 21 -73.51 -114.80 55.64
C ILE A 21 -72.31 -115.01 56.60
N ASN A 22 -71.60 -116.13 56.45
CA ASN A 22 -70.47 -116.49 57.31
C ASN A 22 -69.25 -115.57 57.14
N THR A 23 -69.01 -115.03 55.94
CA THR A 23 -67.80 -114.22 55.64
C THR A 23 -67.91 -112.75 56.04
N THR A 24 -69.13 -112.24 56.27
CA THR A 24 -69.31 -110.85 56.71
C THR A 24 -69.21 -110.73 58.24
N LEU A 25 -69.52 -111.81 58.97
CA LEU A 25 -69.42 -111.86 60.42
C LEU A 25 -67.96 -112.01 60.92
N GLU A 26 -67.04 -112.52 60.11
CA GLU A 26 -65.62 -112.67 60.48
C GLU A 26 -64.86 -111.35 60.67
N LYS A 27 -65.31 -110.23 60.05
CA LYS A 27 -64.68 -108.91 60.23
C LYS A 27 -65.23 -108.09 61.39
N ILE A 28 -66.39 -108.47 61.94
CA ILE A 28 -66.92 -107.87 63.18
C ILE A 28 -66.33 -108.59 64.41
N ASN A 29 -65.60 -109.70 64.21
CA ASN A 29 -65.19 -110.64 65.25
C ASN A 29 -63.85 -110.33 65.94
N VAL A 30 -63.39 -109.07 66.05
CA VAL A 30 -62.07 -108.77 66.69
C VAL A 30 -62.13 -107.93 67.96
N GLU A 31 -63.26 -107.31 68.37
CA GLU A 31 -63.28 -106.52 69.61
C GLU A 31 -64.43 -106.80 70.60
N LEU A 32 -65.30 -107.78 70.33
CA LEU A 32 -66.49 -108.05 71.16
C LEU A 32 -66.52 -109.45 71.83
N VAL A 33 -65.39 -110.14 71.95
CA VAL A 33 -65.36 -111.58 72.32
C VAL A 33 -65.29 -111.88 73.83
N ASN A 34 -65.23 -110.92 74.74
CA ASN A 34 -65.22 -111.24 76.18
C ASN A 34 -66.49 -110.77 76.90
N ASP A 35 -67.57 -111.53 76.68
CA ASP A 35 -68.43 -112.19 77.68
C ASP A 35 -69.85 -112.37 77.12
N GLU A 36 -70.42 -113.57 77.28
CA GLU A 36 -71.84 -113.88 77.02
C GLU A 36 -72.35 -114.03 75.57
N ILE A 37 -71.64 -114.71 74.67
CA ILE A 37 -72.29 -115.23 73.44
C ILE A 37 -72.33 -116.75 73.46
N PRO A 38 -73.49 -117.38 73.77
CA PRO A 38 -73.66 -118.82 73.62
C PRO A 38 -73.38 -119.19 72.15
N ASN A 39 -72.46 -120.15 71.95
CA ASN A 39 -72.06 -120.66 70.64
C ASN A 39 -73.31 -120.88 69.77
N ILE A 40 -73.35 -120.31 68.56
CA ILE A 40 -74.48 -120.38 67.61
C ILE A 40 -74.94 -121.83 67.40
N GLU A 41 -74.00 -122.77 67.51
CA GLU A 41 -74.23 -124.21 67.48
C GLU A 41 -75.18 -124.71 68.58
N ILE A 42 -75.15 -124.12 69.78
CA ILE A 42 -76.04 -124.41 70.90
C ILE A 42 -77.46 -123.90 70.64
N ILE A 43 -77.60 -122.74 70.00
CA ILE A 43 -78.91 -122.14 69.67
C ILE A 43 -79.61 -122.95 68.55
N ASN A 44 -78.88 -123.34 67.52
CA ASN A 44 -79.43 -124.17 66.44
C ASN A 44 -79.89 -125.55 66.95
N LYS A 45 -79.06 -126.20 67.80
CA LYS A 45 -79.40 -127.49 68.41
C LYS A 45 -80.62 -127.39 69.35
N TYR A 46 -80.82 -126.24 69.99
CA TYR A 46 -82.00 -125.96 70.80
C TYR A 46 -83.27 -125.92 69.94
N PHE A 47 -83.27 -125.20 68.82
CA PHE A 47 -84.41 -125.14 67.89
C PHE A 47 -84.71 -126.48 67.22
N ASP A 48 -83.70 -127.23 66.80
CA ASP A 48 -83.88 -128.57 66.21
C ASP A 48 -84.60 -129.53 67.16
N SER A 49 -84.25 -129.49 68.46
CA SER A 49 -84.95 -130.29 69.48
C SER A 49 -86.43 -129.91 69.65
N GLN A 50 -86.79 -128.65 69.42
CA GLN A 50 -88.18 -128.19 69.50
C GLN A 50 -88.98 -128.60 68.25
N ILE A 51 -88.33 -128.67 67.08
CA ILE A 51 -88.94 -129.17 65.84
C ILE A 51 -89.25 -130.68 65.94
N GLU A 52 -88.37 -131.49 66.56
CA GLU A 52 -88.66 -132.91 66.82
C GLU A 52 -89.83 -133.15 67.79
N LEU A 53 -89.97 -132.30 68.81
CA LEU A 53 -91.09 -132.37 69.76
C LEU A 53 -92.45 -132.06 69.10
N VAL A 54 -92.47 -131.18 68.09
CA VAL A 54 -93.68 -130.92 67.31
C VAL A 54 -94.02 -132.10 66.38
N LYS A 55 -93.01 -132.74 65.75
CA LYS A 55 -93.22 -133.91 64.86
C LYS A 55 -93.73 -135.15 65.58
N SER A 56 -93.45 -135.29 66.87
CA SER A 56 -93.89 -136.42 67.71
C SER A 56 -95.29 -136.24 68.32
N GLY A 57 -96.03 -135.19 67.92
CA GLY A 57 -97.42 -134.95 68.35
C GLY A 57 -97.58 -134.28 69.72
N ASN A 58 -96.48 -133.96 70.41
CA ASN A 58 -96.48 -133.37 71.75
C ASN A 58 -96.30 -131.83 71.68
N ILE A 59 -97.24 -131.17 70.98
CA ILE A 59 -97.16 -129.75 70.59
C ILE A 59 -97.14 -128.79 71.79
N GLU A 60 -97.78 -129.16 72.90
CA GLU A 60 -97.91 -128.28 74.07
C GLU A 60 -96.57 -128.09 74.78
N THR A 61 -95.76 -129.15 74.90
CA THR A 61 -94.42 -129.07 75.53
C THR A 61 -93.42 -128.27 74.69
N ALA A 62 -93.51 -128.35 73.36
CA ALA A 62 -92.67 -127.55 72.47
C ALA A 62 -92.99 -126.04 72.57
N ARG A 63 -94.27 -125.68 72.74
CA ARG A 63 -94.71 -124.28 72.88
C ARG A 63 -94.18 -123.65 74.17
N ASP A 64 -94.24 -124.37 75.30
CA ASP A 64 -93.73 -123.86 76.57
C ASP A 64 -92.22 -123.63 76.54
N ARG A 65 -91.46 -124.54 75.92
CA ARG A 65 -90.02 -124.37 75.79
C ARG A 65 -89.64 -123.23 74.84
N LEU A 66 -90.34 -123.05 73.72
CA LEU A 66 -90.09 -121.90 72.83
C LEU A 66 -90.26 -120.55 73.54
N SER A 67 -91.15 -120.47 74.53
CA SER A 67 -91.35 -119.26 75.33
C SER A 67 -90.12 -118.91 76.19
N ALA A 68 -89.37 -119.92 76.65
CA ALA A 68 -88.12 -119.72 77.39
C ALA A 68 -86.95 -119.28 76.49
N GLY A 69 -86.94 -119.65 75.20
CA GLY A 69 -85.91 -119.24 74.24
C GLY A 69 -85.97 -117.78 73.80
N LYS A 70 -87.10 -117.09 74.00
CA LYS A 70 -87.31 -115.68 73.60
C LYS A 70 -86.36 -114.71 74.30
N GLY A 71 -86.00 -115.00 75.56
CA GLY A 71 -85.05 -114.19 76.33
C GLY A 71 -83.64 -114.12 75.73
N ASN A 72 -83.18 -115.20 75.08
CA ASN A 72 -81.86 -115.21 74.43
C ASN A 72 -81.84 -114.42 73.11
N MET A 73 -82.99 -114.27 72.44
CA MET A 73 -83.08 -113.47 71.20
C MET A 73 -83.06 -111.96 71.50
N ASP A 74 -83.68 -111.54 72.61
CA ASP A 74 -83.65 -110.14 73.04
C ASP A 74 -82.23 -109.69 73.44
N ALA A 75 -81.42 -110.61 74.02
CA ALA A 75 -80.01 -110.35 74.32
C ALA A 75 -79.15 -110.13 73.06
N LEU A 76 -79.35 -110.94 72.01
CA LEU A 76 -78.65 -110.77 70.74
C LEU A 76 -79.05 -109.47 70.01
N LYS A 77 -80.32 -109.08 70.08
CA LYS A 77 -80.79 -107.82 69.49
C LYS A 77 -80.18 -106.60 70.22
N HIS A 78 -80.02 -106.68 71.53
CA HIS A 78 -79.38 -105.63 72.32
C HIS A 78 -77.87 -105.48 72.02
N ILE A 79 -77.18 -106.57 71.68
CA ILE A 79 -75.78 -106.52 71.24
C ILE A 79 -75.66 -105.89 69.85
N GLN A 80 -76.56 -106.23 68.92
CA GLN A 80 -76.59 -105.63 67.58
C GLN A 80 -76.91 -104.13 67.61
N ASP A 81 -77.88 -103.71 68.43
CA ASP A 81 -78.22 -102.30 68.59
C ASP A 81 -77.08 -101.51 69.25
N LYS A 82 -76.33 -102.11 70.18
CA LYS A 82 -75.13 -101.49 70.78
C LYS A 82 -74.00 -101.32 69.75
N SER A 83 -73.74 -102.34 68.93
CA SER A 83 -72.70 -102.27 67.91
C SER A 83 -73.03 -101.24 66.81
N ASN A 84 -74.30 -101.13 66.42
CA ASN A 84 -74.72 -100.11 65.46
C ASN A 84 -74.55 -98.68 66.00
N ASN A 85 -74.88 -98.46 67.29
CA ASN A 85 -74.66 -97.15 67.92
C ASN A 85 -73.18 -96.75 68.01
N GLU A 86 -72.28 -97.69 68.33
CA GLU A 86 -70.83 -97.40 68.40
C GLU A 86 -70.24 -97.10 67.00
N ILE A 87 -70.76 -97.75 65.94
CA ILE A 87 -70.37 -97.45 64.55
C ILE A 87 -70.85 -96.06 64.11
N ASP A 88 -72.08 -95.69 64.45
CA ASP A 88 -72.62 -94.35 64.16
C ASP A 88 -71.84 -93.25 64.92
N GLU A 89 -71.42 -93.52 66.16
CA GLU A 89 -70.61 -92.60 66.95
C GLU A 89 -69.19 -92.41 66.37
N MET A 90 -68.53 -93.49 65.91
CA MET A 90 -67.22 -93.40 65.23
C MET A 90 -67.29 -92.68 63.87
N LEU A 91 -68.37 -92.90 63.11
CA LEU A 91 -68.59 -92.20 61.84
C LEU A 91 -68.83 -90.70 62.07
N ALA A 92 -69.61 -90.34 63.08
CA ALA A 92 -69.83 -88.95 63.46
C ALA A 92 -68.52 -88.26 63.87
N ASP A 93 -67.68 -88.91 64.69
CA ASP A 93 -66.42 -88.33 65.15
C ASP A 93 -65.37 -88.19 64.02
N SER A 94 -65.36 -89.14 63.08
CA SER A 94 -64.54 -89.09 61.87
C SER A 94 -64.96 -87.95 60.92
N PHE A 95 -66.27 -87.77 60.71
CA PHE A 95 -66.81 -86.65 59.91
C PHE A 95 -66.48 -85.30 60.56
N THR A 96 -66.65 -85.19 61.88
CA THR A 96 -66.38 -83.95 62.63
C THR A 96 -64.89 -83.59 62.60
N SER A 97 -64.01 -84.59 62.66
CA SER A 97 -62.55 -84.39 62.58
C SER A 97 -62.10 -84.00 61.17
N SER A 98 -62.70 -84.58 60.12
CA SER A 98 -62.45 -84.23 58.71
C SER A 98 -62.93 -82.82 58.37
N GLU A 99 -64.09 -82.41 58.87
CA GLU A 99 -64.64 -81.07 58.67
C GLU A 99 -63.76 -80.01 59.37
N LYS A 100 -63.26 -80.30 60.58
CA LYS A 100 -62.27 -79.45 61.27
C LYS A 100 -60.96 -79.32 60.47
N ALA A 101 -60.41 -80.41 59.95
CA ALA A 101 -59.16 -80.38 59.19
C ALA A 101 -59.29 -79.59 57.87
N THR A 102 -60.39 -79.77 57.14
CA THR A 102 -60.66 -79.02 55.89
C THR A 102 -60.91 -77.53 56.14
N SER A 103 -61.59 -77.19 57.23
CA SER A 103 -61.80 -75.79 57.65
C SER A 103 -60.47 -75.11 58.03
N GLN A 104 -59.60 -75.80 58.78
CA GLN A 104 -58.25 -75.29 59.13
C GLN A 104 -57.36 -75.11 57.90
N ALA A 105 -57.41 -76.02 56.93
CA ALA A 105 -56.65 -75.90 55.68
C ALA A 105 -57.11 -74.70 54.82
N LYS A 106 -58.42 -74.46 54.72
CA LYS A 106 -59.00 -73.29 54.01
C LYS A 106 -58.60 -71.97 54.69
N LEU A 107 -58.62 -71.92 56.02
CA LEU A 107 -58.15 -70.77 56.79
C LEU A 107 -56.66 -70.49 56.52
N LEU A 108 -55.82 -71.52 56.56
CA LEU A 108 -54.38 -71.39 56.32
C LEU A 108 -54.07 -70.92 54.88
N MET A 109 -54.76 -71.48 53.87
CA MET A 109 -54.64 -71.02 52.48
C MET A 109 -55.08 -69.56 52.33
N GLY A 110 -56.17 -69.15 52.97
CA GLY A 110 -56.63 -67.76 52.98
C GLY A 110 -55.59 -66.81 53.59
N ILE A 111 -54.97 -67.21 54.70
CA ILE A 111 -53.91 -66.44 55.37
C ILE A 111 -52.67 -66.30 54.45
N ILE A 112 -52.21 -67.38 53.84
CA ILE A 112 -51.05 -67.35 52.91
C ILE A 112 -51.35 -66.46 51.70
N PHE A 113 -52.55 -66.52 51.15
CA PHE A 113 -52.96 -65.66 50.03
C PHE A 113 -52.95 -64.19 50.43
N ILE A 114 -53.53 -63.84 51.57
CA ILE A 114 -53.53 -62.47 52.10
C ILE A 114 -52.10 -61.98 52.34
N ILE A 115 -51.24 -62.79 52.95
CA ILE A 115 -49.84 -62.42 53.20
C ILE A 115 -49.08 -62.21 51.87
N SER A 116 -49.26 -63.10 50.90
CA SER A 116 -48.60 -63.00 49.58
C SER A 116 -49.07 -61.77 48.79
N PHE A 117 -50.37 -61.46 48.89
CA PHE A 117 -50.96 -60.26 48.29
C PHE A 117 -50.43 -58.99 48.96
N LEU A 118 -50.37 -58.95 50.30
CA LEU A 118 -49.82 -57.82 51.05
C LEU A 118 -48.34 -57.61 50.75
N ILE A 119 -47.54 -58.68 50.69
CA ILE A 119 -46.12 -58.60 50.32
C ILE A 119 -45.96 -58.07 48.89
N SER A 120 -46.72 -58.60 47.93
CA SER A 120 -46.67 -58.13 46.54
C SER A 120 -47.08 -56.66 46.42
N LEU A 121 -48.10 -56.24 47.18
CA LEU A 121 -48.55 -54.85 47.23
C LEU A 121 -47.48 -53.93 47.85
N ILE A 122 -46.84 -54.36 48.93
CA ILE A 122 -45.73 -53.62 49.55
C ILE A 122 -44.56 -53.48 48.57
N ILE A 123 -44.16 -54.57 47.90
CA ILE A 123 -43.08 -54.54 46.90
C ILE A 123 -43.46 -53.62 45.73
N ALA A 124 -44.69 -53.69 45.23
CA ALA A 124 -45.16 -52.84 44.15
C ALA A 124 -45.12 -51.34 44.54
N ILE A 125 -45.52 -51.00 45.76
CA ILE A 125 -45.47 -49.61 46.27
C ILE A 125 -44.02 -49.15 46.43
N LEU A 126 -43.14 -50.00 46.96
CA LEU A 126 -41.71 -49.68 47.13
C LEU A 126 -41.00 -49.46 45.78
N LEU A 127 -41.18 -50.38 44.82
CA LEU A 127 -40.61 -50.24 43.48
C LEU A 127 -41.18 -49.03 42.73
N SER A 128 -42.50 -48.81 42.81
CA SER A 128 -43.13 -47.65 42.19
C SER A 128 -42.60 -46.34 42.77
N GLY A 129 -42.41 -46.27 44.09
CA GLY A 129 -41.82 -45.11 44.77
C GLY A 129 -40.36 -44.88 44.39
N MET A 130 -39.55 -45.94 44.30
CA MET A 130 -38.15 -45.86 43.88
C MET A 130 -38.02 -45.35 42.43
N ILE A 131 -38.77 -45.94 41.49
CA ILE A 131 -38.75 -45.56 40.07
C ILE A 131 -39.28 -44.14 39.88
N ALA A 132 -40.44 -43.82 40.46
CA ALA A 132 -41.05 -42.50 40.32
C ALA A 132 -40.14 -41.40 40.88
N ASN A 133 -39.48 -41.63 42.02
CA ASN A 133 -38.55 -40.65 42.59
C ASN A 133 -37.28 -40.49 41.74
N ALA A 134 -36.67 -41.58 41.25
CA ALA A 134 -35.49 -41.51 40.39
C ALA A 134 -35.80 -40.76 39.08
N LEU A 135 -36.94 -41.06 38.46
CA LEU A 135 -37.38 -40.38 37.23
C LEU A 135 -37.71 -38.91 37.48
N LYS A 136 -38.41 -38.60 38.58
CA LYS A 136 -38.75 -37.21 38.94
C LYS A 136 -37.51 -36.34 39.13
N ARG A 137 -36.44 -36.86 39.74
CA ARG A 137 -35.16 -36.12 39.88
C ARG A 137 -34.54 -35.83 38.51
N CYS A 138 -34.51 -36.80 37.61
CA CYS A 138 -34.01 -36.62 36.25
C CYS A 138 -34.83 -35.58 35.47
N VAL A 139 -36.16 -35.65 35.54
CA VAL A 139 -37.07 -34.70 34.89
C VAL A 139 -36.88 -33.28 35.42
N LEU A 140 -36.76 -33.11 36.74
CA LEU A 140 -36.54 -31.80 37.35
C LEU A 140 -35.19 -31.20 36.91
N SER A 141 -34.10 -31.97 36.92
CA SER A 141 -32.81 -31.50 36.41
C SER A 141 -32.87 -31.13 34.93
N LEU A 142 -33.56 -31.92 34.10
CA LEU A 142 -33.73 -31.60 32.69
C LEU A 142 -34.56 -30.32 32.47
N GLN A 143 -35.59 -30.09 33.28
CA GLN A 143 -36.38 -28.86 33.24
C GLN A 143 -35.54 -27.63 33.63
N GLU A 144 -34.69 -27.75 34.65
CA GLU A 144 -33.76 -26.69 35.03
C GLU A 144 -32.73 -26.39 33.93
N ILE A 145 -32.11 -27.43 33.35
CA ILE A 145 -31.18 -27.29 32.21
C ILE A 145 -31.88 -26.65 31.00
N ALA A 146 -33.12 -27.07 30.69
CA ALA A 146 -33.91 -26.52 29.59
C ALA A 146 -34.30 -25.05 29.81
N GLN A 147 -34.43 -24.61 31.05
CA GLN A 147 -34.63 -23.21 31.43
C GLN A 147 -33.31 -22.41 31.50
N GLY A 148 -32.18 -23.04 31.15
CA GLY A 148 -30.86 -22.41 31.15
C GLY A 148 -30.18 -22.39 32.51
N ASN A 149 -30.72 -23.04 33.55
CA ASN A 149 -30.06 -23.13 34.84
C ASN A 149 -29.04 -24.28 34.88
N LEU A 150 -27.76 -23.96 34.64
CA LEU A 150 -26.65 -24.90 34.63
C LEU A 150 -25.87 -24.93 35.95
N LEU A 151 -26.29 -24.14 36.95
CA LEU A 151 -25.73 -24.10 38.30
C LEU A 151 -26.36 -25.14 39.26
N ILE A 152 -27.33 -25.93 38.79
CA ILE A 152 -27.93 -26.99 39.60
C ILE A 152 -26.88 -28.01 40.03
N GLU A 153 -27.05 -28.56 41.23
CA GLU A 153 -26.21 -29.65 41.69
C GLU A 153 -26.36 -30.88 40.76
N PRO A 154 -25.26 -31.58 40.45
CA PRO A 154 -25.32 -32.82 39.68
C PRO A 154 -26.26 -33.82 40.33
N ILE A 155 -27.00 -34.57 39.52
CA ILE A 155 -27.83 -35.67 40.01
C ILE A 155 -26.90 -36.65 40.72
N LYS A 156 -27.12 -36.83 42.03
CA LYS A 156 -26.40 -37.83 42.81
C LYS A 156 -26.81 -39.23 42.33
N VAL A 157 -25.88 -39.95 41.71
CA VAL A 157 -26.06 -41.28 41.15
C VAL A 157 -25.57 -42.32 42.17
N ASP A 158 -26.52 -42.91 42.90
CA ASP A 158 -26.25 -43.99 43.85
C ASP A 158 -26.64 -45.38 43.29
N SER A 159 -27.28 -45.43 42.12
CA SER A 159 -27.71 -46.68 41.44
C SER A 159 -26.82 -47.04 40.27
N THR A 160 -26.70 -48.35 39.98
CA THR A 160 -25.95 -48.91 38.83
C THR A 160 -26.85 -49.38 37.69
N ASP A 161 -28.17 -49.18 37.84
CA ASP A 161 -29.19 -49.51 36.85
C ASP A 161 -29.27 -48.45 35.72
N GLU A 162 -30.30 -48.58 34.88
CA GLU A 162 -30.59 -47.68 33.77
C GLU A 162 -30.83 -46.22 34.21
N PHE A 163 -31.36 -46.00 35.42
CA PHE A 163 -31.59 -44.67 35.96
C PHE A 163 -30.29 -44.03 36.45
N GLY A 164 -29.36 -44.84 36.96
CA GLY A 164 -28.01 -44.38 37.26
C GLY A 164 -27.26 -43.94 36.00
N GLN A 165 -27.37 -44.71 34.91
CA GLN A 165 -26.82 -44.34 33.61
C GLN A 165 -27.45 -43.05 33.06
N LEU A 166 -28.77 -42.90 33.18
CA LEU A 166 -29.48 -41.67 32.79
C LEU A 166 -29.00 -40.45 33.59
N GLY A 167 -28.86 -40.58 34.91
CA GLY A 167 -28.34 -39.51 35.76
C GLY A 167 -26.93 -39.07 35.37
N ASN A 168 -26.04 -40.03 35.09
CA ASN A 168 -24.69 -39.74 34.60
C ASN A 168 -24.69 -39.05 33.23
N ALA A 169 -25.55 -39.50 32.30
CA ALA A 169 -25.69 -38.88 30.99
C ALA A 169 -26.20 -37.43 31.08
N ILE A 170 -27.16 -37.15 31.97
CA ILE A 170 -27.66 -35.80 32.24
C ILE A 170 -26.55 -34.91 32.83
N ASN A 171 -25.79 -35.42 33.80
CA ASN A 171 -24.65 -34.69 34.39
C ASN A 171 -23.59 -34.36 33.33
N PHE A 172 -23.26 -35.33 32.47
CA PHE A 172 -22.33 -35.11 31.36
C PHE A 172 -22.86 -34.05 30.39
N MET A 173 -24.14 -34.13 30.01
CA MET A 173 -24.79 -33.13 29.15
C MET A 173 -24.76 -31.73 29.77
N GLN A 174 -25.04 -31.60 31.07
CA GLN A 174 -24.95 -30.32 31.80
C GLN A 174 -23.55 -29.73 31.70
N ILE A 175 -22.51 -30.53 31.94
CA ILE A 175 -21.11 -30.10 31.85
C ILE A 175 -20.75 -29.68 30.42
N SER A 176 -21.14 -30.48 29.42
CA SER A 176 -20.87 -30.16 28.01
C SER A 176 -21.55 -28.87 27.57
N ILE A 177 -22.82 -28.66 27.91
CA ILE A 177 -23.53 -27.40 27.61
C ILE A 177 -22.82 -26.25 28.32
N LYS A 178 -22.50 -26.39 29.61
CA LYS A 178 -21.76 -25.38 30.38
C LYS A 178 -20.44 -24.98 29.71
N GLN A 179 -19.67 -25.95 29.22
CA GLN A 179 -18.42 -25.70 28.49
C GLN A 179 -18.66 -24.97 27.17
N ILE A 180 -19.64 -25.40 26.37
CA ILE A 180 -19.98 -24.73 25.10
C ILE A 180 -20.36 -23.28 25.34
N ILE A 181 -21.22 -23.02 26.33
CA ILE A 181 -21.66 -21.66 26.65
C ILE A 181 -20.46 -20.79 27.09
N ASN A 182 -19.58 -21.29 27.96
CA ASN A 182 -18.37 -20.57 28.35
C ASN A 182 -17.44 -20.28 27.16
N SER A 183 -17.27 -21.24 26.25
CA SER A 183 -16.50 -21.03 25.01
C SER A 183 -17.12 -19.95 24.13
N ILE A 184 -18.46 -19.92 24.01
CA ILE A 184 -19.15 -18.86 23.26
C ILE A 184 -18.93 -17.50 23.92
N ILE A 185 -18.99 -17.39 25.26
CA ILE A 185 -18.71 -16.13 25.98
C ILE A 185 -17.30 -15.65 25.67
N THR A 186 -16.30 -16.53 25.86
CA THR A 186 -14.89 -16.18 25.63
C THR A 186 -14.66 -15.75 24.17
N GLU A 187 -15.23 -16.48 23.21
CA GLU A 187 -15.06 -16.15 21.80
C GLU A 187 -15.76 -14.83 21.42
N THR A 188 -16.95 -14.57 21.98
CA THR A 188 -17.67 -13.30 21.79
C THR A 188 -16.89 -12.12 22.38
N GLU A 189 -16.23 -12.29 23.53
CA GLU A 189 -15.33 -11.28 24.10
C GLU A 189 -14.11 -11.02 23.21
N ASN A 190 -13.51 -12.07 22.63
CA ASN A 190 -12.39 -11.94 21.71
C ASN A 190 -12.80 -11.23 20.40
N VAL A 191 -13.99 -11.53 19.87
CA VAL A 191 -14.57 -10.82 18.72
C VAL A 191 -14.76 -9.34 19.05
N ASN A 192 -15.35 -9.02 20.21
CA ASN A 192 -15.53 -7.62 20.63
C ASN A 192 -14.20 -6.87 20.78
N LYS A 193 -13.17 -7.48 21.35
CA LYS A 193 -11.82 -6.88 21.41
C LYS A 193 -11.26 -6.62 20.00
N SER A 194 -11.42 -7.58 19.09
CA SER A 194 -10.95 -7.45 17.71
C SER A 194 -11.67 -6.33 16.95
N LEU A 195 -12.97 -6.14 17.22
CA LEU A 195 -13.76 -5.05 16.64
C LEU A 195 -13.32 -3.67 17.12
N ILE A 196 -13.00 -3.53 18.41
CA ILE A 196 -12.46 -2.27 18.95
C ILE A 196 -11.16 -1.91 18.23
N ILE A 197 -10.22 -2.86 18.13
CA ILE A 197 -8.95 -2.67 17.40
C ILE A 197 -9.21 -2.34 15.92
N SER A 198 -10.16 -3.03 15.28
CA SER A 198 -10.50 -2.77 13.88
C SER A 198 -11.05 -1.36 13.66
N ASN A 199 -11.90 -0.87 14.56
CA ASN A 199 -12.42 0.51 14.52
C ASN A 199 -11.31 1.54 14.74
N GLU A 200 -10.41 1.30 15.69
CA GLU A 200 -9.24 2.17 15.90
C GLU A 200 -8.35 2.23 14.64
N ASN A 201 -8.11 1.09 14.00
CA ASN A 201 -7.34 1.01 12.76
C ASN A 201 -8.02 1.74 11.59
N VAL A 202 -9.34 1.61 11.44
CA VAL A 202 -10.11 2.33 10.41
C VAL A 202 -10.07 3.83 10.68
N HIS A 203 -10.25 4.26 11.93
CA HIS A 203 -10.17 5.67 12.29
C HIS A 203 -8.77 6.26 12.01
N SER A 204 -7.71 5.52 12.38
CA SER A 204 -6.33 5.90 12.05
C SER A 204 -6.09 5.95 10.54
N LEU A 205 -6.66 5.01 9.77
CA LEU A 205 -6.57 5.00 8.31
C LEU A 205 -7.22 6.25 7.72
N THR A 206 -8.44 6.60 8.14
CA THR A 206 -9.15 7.79 7.64
C THR A 206 -8.37 9.08 7.93
N SER A 207 -7.82 9.23 9.15
CA SER A 207 -6.97 10.39 9.47
C SER A 207 -5.72 10.46 8.58
N LYS A 208 -5.07 9.33 8.29
CA LYS A 208 -3.93 9.31 7.35
C LYS A 208 -4.34 9.64 5.92
N LEU A 209 -5.56 9.29 5.50
CA LEU A 209 -6.07 9.69 4.18
C LEU A 209 -6.30 11.20 4.09
N GLU A 210 -6.74 11.84 5.17
CA GLU A 210 -6.84 13.31 5.22
C GLU A 210 -5.46 13.97 5.06
N ASP A 211 -4.43 13.45 5.73
CA ASP A 211 -3.05 13.93 5.56
C ASP A 211 -2.53 13.75 4.12
N ILE A 212 -2.87 12.62 3.48
CA ILE A 212 -2.52 12.36 2.08
C ILE A 212 -3.25 13.36 1.17
N SER A 213 -4.54 13.63 1.41
CA SER A 213 -5.30 14.63 0.64
C SER A 213 -4.67 16.03 0.75
N ALA A 214 -4.28 16.45 1.95
CA ALA A 214 -3.58 17.73 2.14
C ALA A 214 -2.23 17.78 1.38
N THR A 215 -1.49 16.66 1.40
CA THR A 215 -0.22 16.55 0.66
C THR A 215 -0.45 16.62 -0.86
N VAL A 216 -1.53 16.01 -1.34
CA VAL A 216 -1.95 16.04 -2.75
C VAL A 216 -2.32 17.45 -3.19
N GLU A 217 -3.09 18.19 -2.39
CA GLU A 217 -3.40 19.60 -2.68
C GLU A 217 -2.13 20.45 -2.77
N GLN A 218 -1.20 20.28 -1.84
CA GLN A 218 0.09 20.98 -1.86
C GLN A 218 0.91 20.61 -3.10
N LEU A 219 0.94 19.33 -3.47
CA LEU A 219 1.64 18.87 -4.67
C LEU A 219 1.01 19.46 -5.94
N SER A 220 -0.32 19.51 -6.01
CA SER A 220 -1.05 20.15 -7.11
C SER A 220 -0.71 21.63 -7.25
N ALA A 221 -0.66 22.37 -6.13
CA ALA A 221 -0.25 23.77 -6.13
C ALA A 221 1.21 23.91 -6.62
N GLY A 222 2.11 23.03 -6.18
CA GLY A 222 3.51 23.01 -6.64
C GLY A 222 3.65 22.72 -8.14
N MET A 223 2.82 21.83 -8.71
CA MET A 223 2.81 21.58 -10.16
C MET A 223 2.29 22.77 -10.96
N GLN A 224 1.31 23.52 -10.44
CA GLN A 224 0.82 24.74 -11.08
C GLN A 224 1.88 25.85 -11.05
N GLU A 225 2.58 26.03 -9.93
CA GLU A 225 3.68 26.99 -9.82
C GLU A 225 4.86 26.63 -10.73
N THR A 226 5.17 25.33 -10.85
CA THR A 226 6.21 24.83 -11.76
C THR A 226 5.82 25.06 -13.21
N ALA A 227 4.56 24.86 -13.59
CA ALA A 227 4.06 25.16 -14.93
C ALA A 227 4.21 26.65 -15.27
N ALA A 228 3.73 27.54 -14.39
CA ALA A 228 3.83 28.98 -14.58
C ALA A 228 5.29 29.44 -14.70
N SER A 229 6.18 28.94 -13.83
CA SER A 229 7.60 29.25 -13.88
C SER A 229 8.26 28.76 -15.18
N THR A 230 7.86 27.59 -15.68
CA THR A 230 8.37 27.01 -16.93
C THR A 230 7.95 27.84 -18.14
N GLU A 231 6.71 28.34 -18.15
CA GLU A 231 6.21 29.25 -19.19
C GLU A 231 6.98 30.59 -19.18
N GLU A 232 7.20 31.18 -18.00
CA GLU A 232 7.95 32.43 -17.86
C GLU A 232 9.41 32.30 -18.32
N ILE A 233 10.08 31.20 -17.95
CA ILE A 233 11.45 30.91 -18.40
C ILE A 233 11.50 30.71 -19.91
N SER A 234 10.51 30.01 -20.49
CA SER A 234 10.43 29.80 -21.94
C SER A 234 10.25 31.12 -22.69
N ALA A 235 9.38 32.01 -22.21
CA ALA A 235 9.18 33.33 -22.78
C ALA A 235 10.46 34.18 -22.70
N THR A 236 11.11 34.20 -21.54
CA THR A 236 12.36 34.93 -21.31
C THR A 236 13.49 34.39 -22.18
N SER A 237 13.58 33.07 -22.35
CA SER A 237 14.58 32.43 -23.21
C SER A 237 14.41 32.81 -24.68
N LEU A 238 13.16 32.96 -25.14
CA LEU A 238 12.86 33.41 -26.50
C LEU A 238 13.25 34.88 -26.71
N GLU A 239 12.96 35.75 -25.74
CA GLU A 239 13.41 37.15 -25.76
C GLU A 239 14.94 37.27 -25.74
N LEU A 240 15.61 36.45 -24.92
CA LEU A 240 17.06 36.38 -24.88
C LEU A 240 17.63 35.93 -26.23
N GLY A 241 17.00 34.94 -26.88
CA GLY A 241 17.38 34.49 -28.23
C GLY A 241 17.35 35.63 -29.25
N ASN A 242 16.27 36.43 -29.25
CA ASN A 242 16.16 37.59 -30.13
C ASN A 242 17.24 38.65 -29.83
N THR A 243 17.53 38.89 -28.55
CA THR A 243 18.55 39.84 -28.12
C THR A 243 19.95 39.41 -28.56
N VAL A 244 20.29 38.13 -28.37
CA VAL A 244 21.58 37.57 -28.79
C VAL A 244 21.71 37.58 -30.31
N GLN A 245 20.64 37.29 -31.06
CA GLN A 245 20.64 37.43 -32.51
C GLN A 245 20.92 38.88 -32.94
N SER A 246 20.32 39.86 -32.27
CA SER A 246 20.60 41.28 -32.54
C SER A 246 22.06 41.66 -32.24
N ILE A 247 22.67 41.06 -31.21
CA ILE A 247 24.10 41.25 -30.91
C ILE A 247 24.96 40.65 -32.04
N ALA A 248 24.64 39.47 -32.54
CA ALA A 248 25.34 38.84 -33.67
C ALA A 248 25.27 39.71 -34.93
N ASP A 249 24.09 40.27 -35.24
CA ASP A 249 23.91 41.16 -36.39
C ASP A 249 24.74 42.45 -36.24
N LYS A 250 24.71 43.07 -35.05
CA LYS A 250 25.55 44.25 -34.76
C LYS A 250 27.04 43.93 -34.79
N ALA A 251 27.44 42.73 -34.39
CA ALA A 251 28.81 42.29 -34.52
C ALA A 251 29.20 42.20 -36.01
N LYS A 252 28.36 41.59 -36.85
CA LYS A 252 28.61 41.56 -38.29
C LYS A 252 28.78 42.98 -38.89
N ASP A 253 27.92 43.93 -38.52
CA ASP A 253 28.03 45.32 -38.96
C ASP A 253 29.31 46.01 -38.42
N GLY A 254 29.70 45.69 -37.19
CA GLY A 254 30.94 46.15 -36.58
C GLY A 254 32.19 45.66 -37.32
N SER A 255 32.20 44.40 -37.77
CA SER A 255 33.29 43.82 -38.57
C SER A 255 33.41 44.52 -39.94
N ILE A 256 32.28 44.76 -40.61
CA ILE A 256 32.25 45.53 -41.87
C ILE A 256 32.83 46.94 -41.65
N SER A 257 32.41 47.62 -40.58
CA SER A 257 32.88 48.96 -40.23
C SER A 257 34.38 48.98 -39.93
N ALA A 258 34.88 48.00 -39.19
CA ALA A 258 36.31 47.86 -38.89
C ALA A 258 37.13 47.66 -40.17
N ASN A 259 36.68 46.80 -41.08
CA ASN A 259 37.33 46.59 -42.37
C ASN A 259 37.35 47.87 -43.24
N GLU A 260 36.28 48.69 -43.20
CA GLU A 260 36.30 50.00 -43.86
C GLU A 260 37.30 50.98 -43.23
N ILE A 261 37.44 50.99 -41.90
CA ILE A 261 38.42 51.83 -41.21
C ILE A 261 39.84 51.43 -41.63
N SER A 262 40.14 50.12 -41.63
CA SER A 262 41.42 49.58 -42.11
C SER A 262 41.71 50.05 -43.54
N LYS A 263 40.75 49.92 -44.46
CA LYS A 263 40.90 50.39 -45.85
C LYS A 263 41.21 51.90 -45.94
N ARG A 264 40.52 52.73 -45.15
CA ARG A 264 40.76 54.18 -45.11
C ARG A 264 42.15 54.50 -44.52
N ALA A 265 42.56 53.77 -43.48
CA ALA A 265 43.85 53.91 -42.84
C ALA A 265 45.01 53.54 -43.79
N MET A 266 44.88 52.42 -44.51
CA MET A 266 45.83 52.03 -45.56
C MET A 266 45.89 53.07 -46.69
N THR A 267 44.75 53.66 -47.06
CA THR A 267 44.69 54.72 -48.08
C THR A 267 45.43 55.98 -47.60
N LEU A 268 45.22 56.40 -46.35
CA LEU A 268 45.94 57.52 -45.74
C LEU A 268 47.45 57.26 -45.72
N LYS A 269 47.86 56.07 -45.30
CA LYS A 269 49.27 55.64 -45.30
C LYS A 269 49.89 55.75 -46.68
N ASN A 270 49.25 55.15 -47.69
CA ASN A 270 49.77 55.13 -49.06
C ASN A 270 49.83 56.54 -49.67
N ASN A 271 48.81 57.37 -49.46
CA ASN A 271 48.82 58.76 -49.94
C ASN A 271 49.93 59.58 -49.25
N SER A 272 50.14 59.38 -47.95
CA SER A 272 51.19 60.07 -47.21
C SER A 272 52.59 59.68 -47.71
N LEU A 273 52.83 58.40 -48.02
CA LEU A 273 54.07 57.93 -48.65
C LEU A 273 54.31 58.58 -50.02
N ILE A 274 53.27 58.71 -50.84
CA ILE A 274 53.37 59.38 -52.15
C ILE A 274 53.75 60.85 -51.97
N LEU A 275 53.07 61.56 -51.05
CA LEU A 275 53.34 62.97 -50.77
C LEU A 275 54.73 63.20 -50.16
N GLU A 276 55.22 62.27 -49.34
CA GLU A 276 56.59 62.28 -48.81
C GLU A 276 57.63 62.21 -49.93
N VAL A 277 57.44 61.30 -50.90
CA VAL A 277 58.29 61.16 -52.08
C VAL A 277 58.24 62.44 -52.94
N ASP A 278 57.05 62.99 -53.18
CA ASP A 278 56.87 64.21 -53.97
C ASP A 278 57.49 65.44 -53.29
N ALA A 279 57.39 65.57 -51.97
CA ALA A 279 58.04 66.62 -51.21
C ALA A 279 59.57 66.52 -51.28
N ASN A 280 60.11 65.31 -51.19
CA ASN A 280 61.54 65.06 -51.37
C ASN A 280 62.01 65.40 -52.79
N ASN A 281 61.26 65.02 -53.82
CA ASN A 281 61.55 65.39 -55.21
C ASN A 281 61.54 66.91 -55.41
N THR A 282 60.55 67.60 -54.82
CA THR A 282 60.44 69.07 -54.88
C THR A 282 61.64 69.74 -54.19
N ARG A 283 62.05 69.22 -53.02
CA ARG A 283 63.23 69.68 -52.29
C ARG A 283 64.50 69.56 -53.15
N GLU A 284 64.69 68.42 -53.81
CA GLU A 284 65.84 68.22 -54.71
C GLU A 284 65.82 69.19 -55.91
N GLN A 285 64.64 69.44 -56.50
CA GLN A 285 64.50 70.40 -57.60
C GLN A 285 64.84 71.83 -57.17
N ILE A 286 64.33 72.29 -56.02
CA ILE A 286 64.64 73.61 -55.47
C ILE A 286 66.14 73.74 -55.21
N LYS A 287 66.76 72.73 -54.58
CA LYS A 287 68.20 72.71 -54.32
C LYS A 287 69.00 72.83 -55.63
N LYS A 288 68.65 72.06 -56.65
CA LYS A 288 69.31 72.11 -57.96
C LYS A 288 69.14 73.47 -58.64
N MET A 289 67.96 74.09 -58.56
CA MET A 289 67.72 75.42 -59.11
C MET A 289 68.53 76.50 -58.38
N MET A 290 68.62 76.42 -57.05
CA MET A 290 69.44 77.30 -56.23
C MET A 290 70.92 77.17 -56.60
N ASP A 291 71.45 75.95 -56.70
CA ASP A 291 72.84 75.70 -57.09
C ASP A 291 73.15 76.26 -58.49
N LEU A 292 72.20 76.13 -59.44
CA LEU A 292 72.33 76.71 -60.78
C LEU A 292 72.34 78.24 -60.74
N ALA A 293 71.46 78.86 -59.95
CA ALA A 293 71.40 80.32 -59.81
C ALA A 293 72.70 80.88 -59.20
N LEU A 294 73.20 80.26 -58.13
CA LEU A 294 74.46 80.63 -57.48
C LEU A 294 75.67 80.48 -58.42
N ASN A 295 75.69 79.44 -59.26
CA ASN A 295 76.75 79.28 -60.25
C ASN A 295 76.67 80.34 -61.36
N LYS A 296 75.47 80.73 -61.83
CA LYS A 296 75.31 81.80 -62.82
C LYS A 296 75.77 83.17 -62.32
N ILE A 297 75.68 83.42 -61.02
CA ILE A 297 76.19 84.67 -60.41
C ILE A 297 77.70 84.81 -60.48
N LYS A 298 78.44 83.70 -60.41
CA LYS A 298 79.88 83.73 -60.62
C LYS A 298 80.24 84.26 -62.02
N GLU A 299 79.37 84.06 -63.01
CA GLU A 299 79.55 84.65 -64.35
C GLU A 299 79.23 86.16 -64.38
N ILE A 300 78.33 86.65 -63.52
CA ILE A 300 78.04 88.10 -63.39
C ILE A 300 79.24 88.86 -62.79
N ASP A 301 80.03 88.21 -61.93
CA ASP A 301 81.28 88.78 -61.41
C ASP A 301 82.29 89.15 -62.52
N LYS A 302 82.26 88.42 -63.64
CA LYS A 302 83.03 88.79 -64.85
C LYS A 302 82.51 90.08 -65.47
N ILE A 303 81.19 90.29 -65.48
CA ILE A 303 80.58 91.55 -65.98
C ILE A 303 80.99 92.71 -65.08
N LYS A 304 81.04 92.52 -63.76
CA LYS A 304 81.58 93.52 -62.83
C LYS A 304 83.03 93.87 -63.15
N THR A 305 83.88 92.87 -63.34
CA THR A 305 85.29 93.07 -63.72
C THR A 305 85.43 93.80 -65.06
N LEU A 306 84.58 93.49 -66.04
CA LEU A 306 84.54 94.19 -67.33
C LEU A 306 84.08 95.65 -67.15
N ALA A 307 83.07 95.90 -66.31
CA ALA A 307 82.61 97.24 -65.99
C ALA A 307 83.71 98.06 -65.32
N ASP A 308 84.43 97.50 -64.34
CA ASP A 308 85.60 98.13 -63.71
C ASP A 308 86.66 98.50 -64.75
N GLY A 309 86.95 97.58 -65.69
CA GLY A 309 87.88 97.83 -66.78
C GLY A 309 87.42 98.95 -67.74
N ILE A 310 86.13 99.05 -68.05
CA ILE A 310 85.59 100.15 -68.87
C ILE A 310 85.65 101.47 -68.08
N LEU A 311 85.40 101.45 -66.77
CA LEU A 311 85.52 102.64 -65.91
C LEU A 311 86.96 103.17 -65.92
N ASP A 312 87.94 102.29 -65.80
CA ASP A 312 89.36 102.61 -65.90
C ASP A 312 89.74 103.20 -67.27
N ILE A 313 89.25 102.59 -68.36
CA ILE A 313 89.46 103.12 -69.73
C ILE A 313 88.82 104.50 -69.86
N SER A 314 87.60 104.68 -69.35
CA SER A 314 86.86 105.95 -69.40
C SER A 314 87.58 107.03 -68.60
N SER A 315 88.10 106.69 -67.41
CA SER A 315 88.90 107.60 -66.57
C SER A 315 90.20 108.00 -67.25
N ASN A 316 90.94 107.03 -67.82
CA ASN A 316 92.16 107.31 -68.59
C ASN A 316 91.88 108.14 -69.84
N THR A 317 90.77 107.87 -70.54
CA THR A 317 90.35 108.63 -71.72
C THR A 317 89.97 110.06 -71.36
N ASN A 318 89.29 110.26 -70.22
CA ASN A 318 88.99 111.59 -69.68
C ASN A 318 90.27 112.37 -69.34
N LEU A 319 91.27 111.70 -68.74
CA LEU A 319 92.55 112.30 -68.39
C LEU A 319 93.40 112.63 -69.62
N LEU A 320 93.43 111.74 -70.62
CA LEU A 320 94.07 111.97 -71.93
C LEU A 320 93.40 113.13 -72.67
N ALA A 321 92.07 113.17 -72.70
CA ALA A 321 91.29 114.24 -73.31
C ALA A 321 91.50 115.57 -72.60
N LEU A 322 91.59 115.58 -71.26
CA LEU A 322 91.94 116.76 -70.48
C LEU A 322 93.35 117.28 -70.82
N ASN A 323 94.34 116.39 -70.88
CA ASN A 323 95.71 116.75 -71.27
C ASN A 323 95.76 117.27 -72.71
N ALA A 324 95.01 116.68 -73.63
CA ALA A 324 94.89 117.13 -75.01
C ALA A 324 94.18 118.49 -75.13
N SER A 325 93.13 118.74 -74.34
CA SER A 325 92.46 120.05 -74.26
C SER A 325 93.40 121.12 -73.72
N ILE A 326 94.20 120.81 -72.69
CA ILE A 326 95.21 121.72 -72.12
C ILE A 326 96.29 122.06 -73.15
N GLU A 327 96.85 121.07 -73.84
CA GLU A 327 97.93 121.30 -74.81
C GLU A 327 97.40 121.98 -76.10
N SER A 328 96.14 121.71 -76.48
CA SER A 328 95.45 122.42 -77.57
C SER A 328 95.20 123.89 -77.22
N ALA A 329 94.87 124.21 -75.96
CA ALA A 329 94.77 125.59 -75.49
C ALA A 329 96.13 126.31 -75.47
N ARG A 330 97.22 125.55 -75.24
CA ARG A 330 98.61 126.04 -75.22
C ARG A 330 99.17 126.34 -76.62
N ALA A 331 98.70 125.65 -77.65
CA ALA A 331 99.05 125.87 -79.06
C ALA A 331 98.33 127.08 -79.72
N GLY A 332 97.45 127.78 -79.00
CA GLY A 332 96.79 129.00 -79.47
C GLY A 332 95.87 128.78 -80.68
N GLU A 333 95.90 129.69 -81.66
CA GLU A 333 95.01 129.66 -82.85
C GLU A 333 95.12 128.36 -83.66
N ALA A 334 96.29 127.71 -83.71
CA ALA A 334 96.49 126.45 -84.44
C ALA A 334 95.82 125.23 -83.76
N GLY A 335 95.50 125.31 -82.47
CA GLY A 335 94.95 124.20 -81.66
C GLY A 335 93.42 124.22 -81.49
N LYS A 336 92.72 125.26 -81.96
CA LYS A 336 91.25 125.43 -81.75
C LYS A 336 90.41 124.23 -82.21
N GLY A 337 90.72 123.64 -83.37
CA GLY A 337 90.00 122.46 -83.88
C GLY A 337 90.22 121.21 -83.02
N PHE A 338 91.44 121.01 -82.52
CA PHE A 338 91.78 119.90 -81.63
C PHE A 338 91.17 120.07 -80.23
N ALA A 339 91.07 121.30 -79.71
CA ALA A 339 90.44 121.58 -78.43
C ALA A 339 88.95 121.19 -78.40
N VAL A 340 88.21 121.44 -79.49
CA VAL A 340 86.79 121.05 -79.60
C VAL A 340 86.64 119.52 -79.58
N VAL A 341 87.49 118.81 -80.32
CA VAL A 341 87.47 117.34 -80.35
C VAL A 341 87.86 116.76 -78.98
N ALA A 342 88.88 117.32 -78.33
CA ALA A 342 89.31 116.89 -77.01
C ALA A 342 88.22 117.10 -75.94
N GLU A 343 87.50 118.23 -75.97
CA GLU A 343 86.37 118.47 -75.06
C GLU A 343 85.19 117.52 -75.32
N GLU A 344 84.89 117.18 -76.58
CA GLU A 344 83.84 116.21 -76.89
C GLU A 344 84.23 114.78 -76.45
N ILE A 345 85.51 114.39 -76.58
CA ILE A 345 86.02 113.11 -76.05
C ILE A 345 85.94 113.09 -74.52
N ARG A 346 86.28 114.21 -73.85
CA ARG A 346 86.19 114.36 -72.39
C ARG A 346 84.75 114.15 -71.92
N LYS A 347 83.79 114.78 -72.60
CA LYS A 347 82.36 114.64 -72.32
C LYS A 347 81.85 113.21 -72.58
N LEU A 348 82.29 112.56 -73.66
CA LEU A 348 81.98 111.14 -73.91
C LEU A 348 82.52 110.23 -72.81
N ALA A 349 83.73 110.50 -72.32
CA ALA A 349 84.35 109.75 -71.24
C ALA A 349 83.67 109.99 -69.88
N GLU A 350 83.18 111.19 -69.59
CA GLU A 350 82.34 111.45 -68.41
C GLU A 350 81.00 110.71 -68.49
N VAL A 351 80.33 110.76 -69.65
CA VAL A 351 79.06 110.04 -69.88
C VAL A 351 79.27 108.53 -69.76
N SER A 352 80.33 107.97 -70.37
CA SER A 352 80.61 106.53 -70.28
C SER A 352 80.96 106.10 -68.84
N SER A 353 81.69 106.93 -68.09
CA SER A 353 81.95 106.68 -66.66
C SER A 353 80.65 106.65 -65.86
N LYS A 354 79.74 107.60 -66.09
CA LYS A 354 78.43 107.63 -65.44
C LYS A 354 77.60 106.38 -65.78
N THR A 355 77.53 105.99 -67.05
CA THR A 355 76.80 104.78 -67.48
C THR A 355 77.39 103.51 -66.88
N VAL A 356 78.72 103.40 -66.77
CA VAL A 356 79.37 102.26 -66.13
C VAL A 356 79.09 102.20 -64.64
N ASN A 357 79.07 103.34 -63.94
CA ASN A 357 78.66 103.39 -62.53
C ASN A 357 77.19 102.94 -62.36
N GLU A 358 76.29 103.34 -63.27
CA GLU A 358 74.91 102.83 -63.28
C GLU A 358 74.86 101.30 -63.49
N ILE A 359 75.68 100.76 -64.41
CA ILE A 359 75.82 99.30 -64.61
C ILE A 359 76.32 98.60 -63.34
N GLN A 360 77.34 99.13 -62.68
CA GLN A 360 77.87 98.56 -61.43
C GLN A 360 76.81 98.56 -60.32
N ASN A 361 76.02 99.63 -60.20
CA ASN A 361 74.90 99.69 -59.26
C ASN A 361 73.85 98.62 -59.56
N THR A 362 73.43 98.47 -60.82
CA THR A 362 72.49 97.42 -61.22
C THR A 362 73.05 96.01 -60.97
N ILE A 363 74.34 95.78 -61.23
CA ILE A 363 74.99 94.51 -60.91
C ILE A 363 74.94 94.23 -59.41
N ASN A 364 75.23 95.23 -58.57
CA ASN A 364 75.16 95.09 -57.12
C ASN A 364 73.73 94.79 -56.63
N GLU A 365 72.72 95.44 -57.18
CA GLU A 365 71.31 95.11 -56.91
C GLU A 365 70.96 93.67 -57.29
N VAL A 366 71.49 93.16 -58.42
CA VAL A 366 71.31 91.76 -58.83
C VAL A 366 71.98 90.79 -57.85
N PHE A 367 73.18 91.11 -57.35
CA PHE A 367 73.84 90.30 -56.32
C PHE A 367 73.00 90.20 -55.04
N ILE A 368 72.54 91.34 -54.52
CA ILE A 368 71.70 91.40 -53.31
C ILE A 368 70.40 90.61 -53.52
N ALA A 369 69.77 90.76 -54.69
CA ALA A 369 68.52 90.06 -55.01
C ALA A 369 68.68 88.54 -54.98
N VAL A 370 69.80 88.02 -55.52
CA VAL A 370 69.99 86.57 -55.53
C VAL A 370 70.57 86.01 -54.23
N GLU A 371 71.36 86.77 -53.49
CA GLU A 371 71.71 86.41 -52.11
C GLU A 371 70.44 86.26 -51.25
N SER A 372 69.52 87.24 -51.35
CA SER A 372 68.21 87.17 -50.69
C SER A 372 67.39 85.97 -51.16
N LEU A 373 67.41 85.66 -52.46
CA LEU A 373 66.73 84.47 -53.01
C LEU A 373 67.36 83.15 -52.51
N SER A 374 68.67 83.12 -52.34
CA SER A 374 69.40 81.97 -51.80
C SER A 374 69.01 81.72 -50.34
N ASP A 375 68.96 82.77 -49.52
CA ASP A 375 68.53 82.66 -48.12
C ASP A 375 67.06 82.24 -47.99
N ALA A 376 66.18 82.79 -48.83
CA ALA A 376 64.78 82.38 -48.90
C ALA A 376 64.64 80.91 -49.35
N SER A 377 65.45 80.48 -50.32
CA SER A 377 65.47 79.09 -50.79
C SER A 377 65.97 78.13 -49.71
N LYS A 378 67.01 78.51 -48.95
CA LYS A 378 67.51 77.73 -47.82
C LYS A 378 66.47 77.57 -46.72
N THR A 379 65.77 78.65 -46.39
CA THR A 379 64.66 78.63 -45.42
C THR A 379 63.52 77.73 -45.90
N THR A 380 63.20 77.78 -47.19
CA THR A 380 62.17 76.92 -47.80
C THR A 380 62.58 75.45 -47.77
N LEU A 381 63.85 75.13 -48.09
CA LEU A 381 64.38 73.76 -48.02
C LEU A 381 64.32 73.22 -46.59
N ASP A 382 64.72 74.02 -45.60
CA ASP A 382 64.64 73.65 -44.17
C ASP A 382 63.19 73.40 -43.72
N TYR A 383 62.25 74.23 -44.16
CA TYR A 383 60.82 74.02 -43.88
C TYR A 383 60.30 72.71 -44.50
N ILE A 384 60.65 72.43 -45.76
CA ILE A 384 60.23 71.19 -46.43
C ILE A 384 60.79 69.98 -45.68
N GLU A 385 62.06 69.99 -45.32
CA GLU A 385 62.72 68.88 -44.63
C GLU A 385 62.19 68.67 -43.21
N THR A 386 62.15 69.72 -42.40
CA THR A 386 61.87 69.59 -40.97
C THR A 386 60.38 69.59 -40.62
N LYS A 387 59.52 70.12 -41.49
CA LYS A 387 58.07 70.22 -41.26
C LYS A 387 57.27 69.37 -42.24
N VAL A 388 57.46 69.55 -43.54
CA VAL A 388 56.58 68.91 -44.55
C VAL A 388 56.84 67.40 -44.62
N VAL A 389 58.09 66.99 -44.87
CA VAL A 389 58.46 65.56 -44.94
C VAL A 389 58.13 64.85 -43.63
N LYS A 390 58.54 65.44 -42.50
CA LYS A 390 58.25 64.89 -41.17
C LYS A 390 56.73 64.76 -40.89
N SER A 391 55.91 65.71 -41.33
CA SER A 391 54.45 65.62 -41.19
C SER A 391 53.87 64.47 -42.02
N TYR A 392 54.46 64.13 -43.17
CA TYR A 392 54.04 62.97 -43.95
C TYR A 392 54.49 61.65 -43.30
N GLU A 393 55.72 61.57 -42.77
CA GLU A 393 56.18 60.42 -41.98
C GLU A 393 55.26 60.16 -40.76
N GLU A 394 54.87 61.21 -40.04
CA GLU A 394 53.90 61.11 -38.93
C GLU A 394 52.52 60.63 -39.41
N SER A 395 52.08 61.08 -40.59
CA SER A 395 50.80 60.66 -41.19
C SER A 395 50.82 59.19 -41.63
N VAL A 396 51.96 58.69 -42.11
CA VAL A 396 52.19 57.25 -42.38
C VAL A 396 52.01 56.44 -41.11
N LEU A 397 52.63 56.88 -40.00
CA LEU A 397 52.51 56.21 -38.70
C LEU A 397 51.08 56.21 -38.17
N VAL A 398 50.34 57.32 -38.34
CA VAL A 398 48.91 57.40 -37.98
C VAL A 398 48.09 56.39 -38.79
N GLY A 399 48.33 56.29 -40.10
CA GLY A 399 47.68 55.30 -40.95
C GLY A 399 47.98 53.85 -40.52
N GLU A 400 49.22 53.55 -40.12
CA GLU A 400 49.58 52.23 -39.59
C GLU A 400 48.91 51.90 -38.26
N ASN A 401 48.81 52.87 -37.35
CA ASN A 401 48.18 52.65 -36.05
C ASN A 401 46.67 52.45 -36.20
N TYR A 402 46.00 53.24 -37.05
CA TYR A 402 44.57 53.06 -37.31
C TYR A 402 44.25 51.75 -38.03
N ASP A 403 45.14 51.24 -38.87
CA ASP A 403 44.99 49.91 -39.47
C ASP A 403 45.07 48.80 -38.40
N LYS A 404 46.03 48.90 -37.47
CA LYS A 404 46.14 47.97 -36.34
C LYS A 404 44.94 48.04 -35.41
N ASP A 405 44.45 49.24 -35.09
CA ASP A 405 43.27 49.44 -34.26
C ASP A 405 42.02 48.83 -34.93
N ALA A 406 41.88 49.01 -36.25
CA ALA A 406 40.81 48.41 -37.02
C ALA A 406 40.85 46.88 -37.00
N ILE A 407 42.04 46.27 -37.16
CA ILE A 407 42.22 44.81 -37.05
C ILE A 407 41.83 44.33 -35.65
N PHE A 408 42.29 45.02 -34.59
CA PHE A 408 41.95 44.68 -33.22
C PHE A 408 40.43 44.72 -32.96
N VAL A 409 39.75 45.78 -33.43
CA VAL A 409 38.30 45.91 -33.32
C VAL A 409 37.60 44.80 -34.10
N ASN A 410 38.06 44.48 -35.31
CA ASN A 410 37.51 43.38 -36.10
C ASN A 410 37.60 42.05 -35.36
N ASP A 411 38.76 41.73 -34.78
CA ASP A 411 38.97 40.47 -34.05
C ASP A 411 38.07 40.36 -32.81
N LEU A 412 37.90 41.46 -32.06
CA LEU A 412 37.01 41.53 -30.90
C LEU A 412 35.56 41.23 -31.33
N VAL A 413 35.14 41.83 -32.44
CA VAL A 413 33.79 41.71 -32.96
C VAL A 413 33.52 40.32 -33.56
N VAL A 414 34.51 39.70 -34.22
CA VAL A 414 34.43 38.30 -34.66
C VAL A 414 34.27 37.36 -33.46
N GLY A 415 35.04 37.60 -32.39
CA GLY A 415 34.88 36.85 -31.13
C GLY A 415 33.50 37.01 -30.49
N LEU A 416 32.93 38.22 -30.54
CA LEU A 416 31.57 38.48 -30.07
C LEU A 416 30.51 37.74 -30.91
N SER A 417 30.68 37.67 -32.24
CA SER A 417 29.80 36.90 -33.12
C SER A 417 29.82 35.41 -32.77
N ALA A 418 31.01 34.81 -32.59
CA ALA A 418 31.15 33.41 -32.20
C ALA A 418 30.49 33.12 -30.84
N THR A 419 30.72 34.00 -29.86
CA THR A 419 30.08 33.89 -28.53
C THR A 419 28.55 33.98 -28.63
N SER A 420 28.03 34.78 -29.56
CA SER A 420 26.58 34.90 -29.77
C SER A 420 25.98 33.62 -30.36
N GLU A 421 26.69 32.93 -31.28
CA GLU A 421 26.26 31.62 -31.79
C GLU A 421 26.24 30.54 -30.69
N ASP A 422 27.25 30.53 -29.81
CA ASP A 422 27.31 29.63 -28.66
C ASP A 422 26.15 29.88 -27.68
N LEU A 423 25.82 31.16 -27.44
CA LEU A 423 24.69 31.55 -26.62
C LEU A 423 23.36 31.13 -27.24
N LEU A 424 23.16 31.29 -28.55
CA LEU A 424 21.95 30.81 -29.24
C LEU A 424 21.78 29.29 -29.08
N THR A 425 22.86 28.53 -29.16
CA THR A 425 22.84 27.07 -28.93
C THR A 425 22.49 26.73 -27.48
N SER A 426 23.01 27.49 -26.53
CA SER A 426 22.70 27.34 -25.11
C SER A 426 21.23 27.64 -24.81
N ILE A 427 20.68 28.71 -25.39
CA ILE A 427 19.26 29.09 -25.28
C ILE A 427 18.35 28.00 -25.85
N LYS A 428 18.72 27.41 -26.99
CA LYS A 428 18.00 26.27 -27.54
C LYS A 428 17.97 25.09 -26.57
N THR A 429 19.11 24.77 -25.97
CA THR A 429 19.22 23.68 -24.98
C THR A 429 18.34 23.95 -23.76
N VAL A 430 18.27 25.20 -23.30
CA VAL A 430 17.37 25.61 -22.21
C VAL A 430 15.90 25.42 -22.61
N ASN A 431 15.49 25.83 -23.81
CA ASN A 431 14.13 25.61 -24.30
C ASN A 431 13.77 24.13 -24.42
N ASP A 432 14.69 23.30 -24.91
CA ASP A 432 14.49 21.84 -24.99
C ASP A 432 14.31 21.25 -23.58
N ALA A 433 15.09 21.71 -22.60
CA ALA A 433 14.94 21.31 -21.20
C ALA A 433 13.62 21.79 -20.58
N MET A 434 13.16 23.01 -20.88
CA MET A 434 11.86 23.52 -20.42
C MET A 434 10.70 22.70 -20.99
N THR A 435 10.80 22.25 -22.24
CA THR A 435 9.81 21.33 -22.83
C THR A 435 9.75 20.03 -22.03
N GLY A 436 10.90 19.45 -21.69
CA GLY A 436 10.95 18.24 -20.86
C GLY A 436 10.38 18.44 -19.45
N ILE A 437 10.57 19.61 -18.83
CA ILE A 437 9.95 19.95 -17.54
C ILE A 437 8.43 20.07 -17.68
N SER A 438 7.93 20.69 -18.75
CA SER A 438 6.50 20.83 -19.03
C SER A 438 5.82 19.47 -19.19
N ASP A 439 6.46 18.54 -19.92
CA ASP A 439 5.99 17.17 -20.09
C ASP A 439 5.95 16.43 -18.75
N ALA A 440 7.04 16.50 -17.98
CA ALA A 440 7.12 15.88 -16.64
C ALA A 440 6.09 16.46 -15.67
N ASN A 441 5.83 17.76 -15.74
CA ASN A 441 4.79 18.43 -14.94
C ASN A 441 3.40 17.95 -15.32
N THR A 442 3.13 17.76 -16.61
CA THR A 442 1.86 17.20 -17.11
C THR A 442 1.65 15.77 -16.64
N GLU A 443 2.70 14.94 -16.69
CA GLU A 443 2.67 13.58 -16.15
C GLU A 443 2.46 13.60 -14.62
N GLY A 444 3.13 14.51 -13.91
CA GLY A 444 2.95 14.74 -12.49
C GLY A 444 1.50 15.08 -12.11
N VAL A 445 0.85 15.99 -12.84
CA VAL A 445 -0.57 16.33 -12.64
C VAL A 445 -1.48 15.12 -12.86
N ASN A 446 -1.23 14.31 -13.90
CA ASN A 446 -2.00 13.09 -14.12
C ASN A 446 -1.80 12.07 -12.99
N GLY A 447 -0.57 11.92 -12.49
CA GLY A 447 -0.26 11.07 -11.34
C GLY A 447 -0.95 11.54 -10.06
N ILE A 448 -1.04 12.86 -9.85
CA ILE A 448 -1.79 13.44 -8.73
C ILE A 448 -3.27 13.09 -8.82
N ASN A 449 -3.89 13.23 -10.00
CA ASN A 449 -5.30 12.87 -10.18
C ASN A 449 -5.56 11.38 -9.89
N ASP A 450 -4.66 10.47 -10.30
CA ASP A 450 -4.77 9.04 -9.95
C ASP A 450 -4.68 8.82 -8.42
N ILE A 451 -3.84 9.58 -7.72
CA ILE A 451 -3.78 9.52 -6.24
C ILE A 451 -5.09 9.99 -5.63
N VAL A 452 -5.68 11.10 -6.12
CA VAL A 452 -6.98 11.59 -5.63
C VAL A 452 -8.06 10.52 -5.77
N ASP A 453 -8.16 9.89 -6.93
CA ASP A 453 -9.14 8.84 -7.20
C ASP A 453 -8.93 7.63 -6.26
N ARG A 454 -7.69 7.20 -6.06
CA ARG A 454 -7.34 6.11 -5.13
C ARG A 454 -7.66 6.46 -3.68
N VAL A 455 -7.39 7.69 -3.25
CA VAL A 455 -7.71 8.14 -1.89
C VAL A 455 -9.21 8.10 -1.65
N SER A 456 -10.00 8.55 -2.64
CA SER A 456 -11.46 8.46 -2.60
C SER A 456 -11.93 7.00 -2.49
N GLU A 457 -11.39 6.10 -3.31
CA GLU A 457 -11.75 4.68 -3.27
C GLU A 457 -11.41 4.04 -1.91
N ILE A 458 -10.23 4.32 -1.36
CA ILE A 458 -9.83 3.79 -0.05
C ILE A 458 -10.73 4.34 1.06
N MET A 459 -11.14 5.61 0.97
CA MET A 459 -12.05 6.23 1.93
C MET A 459 -13.43 5.56 1.91
N ASP A 460 -13.96 5.26 0.73
CA ASP A 460 -15.21 4.50 0.57
C ASP A 460 -15.09 3.10 1.18
N ARG A 461 -13.99 2.40 0.93
CA ARG A 461 -13.72 1.08 1.53
C ARG A 461 -13.58 1.14 3.05
N ALA A 462 -12.94 2.17 3.59
CA ALA A 462 -12.83 2.37 5.02
C ALA A 462 -14.22 2.55 5.66
N ASN A 463 -15.11 3.31 5.01
CA ASN A 463 -16.49 3.49 5.45
C ASN A 463 -17.30 2.17 5.37
N GLU A 464 -17.11 1.35 4.34
CA GLU A 464 -17.73 0.02 4.25
C GLU A 464 -17.27 -0.89 5.40
N VAL A 465 -15.97 -0.94 5.68
CA VAL A 465 -15.42 -1.73 6.80
C VAL A 465 -15.98 -1.24 8.13
N GLN A 466 -16.07 0.08 8.33
CA GLN A 466 -16.67 0.70 9.53
C GLN A 466 -18.13 0.27 9.73
N ALA A 467 -18.91 0.18 8.65
CA ALA A 467 -20.30 -0.27 8.72
C ALA A 467 -20.39 -1.76 9.07
N GLU A 468 -19.55 -2.60 8.46
CA GLU A 468 -19.49 -4.04 8.76
C GLU A 468 -19.04 -4.32 10.20
N THR A 469 -18.03 -3.62 10.71
CA THR A 469 -17.60 -3.78 12.12
C THR A 469 -18.73 -3.41 13.09
N THR A 470 -19.52 -2.38 12.78
CA THR A 470 -20.74 -2.06 13.56
C THR A 470 -21.76 -3.20 13.50
N HIS A 471 -22.01 -3.79 12.33
CA HIS A 471 -22.95 -4.91 12.20
C HIS A 471 -22.49 -6.17 12.96
N VAL A 472 -21.20 -6.50 12.89
CA VAL A 472 -20.61 -7.62 13.65
C VAL A 472 -20.64 -7.33 15.14
N SER A 473 -20.40 -6.09 15.58
CA SER A 473 -20.53 -5.69 16.99
C SER A 473 -21.94 -5.91 17.52
N GLN A 474 -22.96 -5.50 16.76
CA GLN A 474 -24.34 -5.74 17.13
C GLN A 474 -24.67 -7.24 17.22
N SER A 475 -24.14 -8.04 16.31
CA SER A 475 -24.33 -9.50 16.30
C SER A 475 -23.65 -10.17 17.50
N ALA A 476 -22.43 -9.74 17.84
CA ALA A 476 -21.71 -10.21 19.03
C ALA A 476 -22.46 -9.85 20.32
N GLU A 477 -23.00 -8.63 20.42
CA GLU A 477 -23.79 -8.22 21.58
C GLU A 477 -25.11 -9.00 21.69
N ASN A 478 -25.78 -9.27 20.56
CA ASN A 478 -26.96 -10.14 20.52
C ASN A 478 -26.63 -11.56 21.00
N LEU A 479 -25.50 -12.13 20.56
CA LEU A 479 -25.05 -13.45 20.99
C LEU A 479 -24.73 -13.49 22.49
N LYS A 480 -24.05 -12.46 22.99
CA LYS A 480 -23.79 -12.28 24.42
C LYS A 480 -25.09 -12.24 25.23
N ASN A 481 -26.10 -11.50 24.74
CA ASN A 481 -27.42 -11.42 25.38
C ASN A 481 -28.14 -12.77 25.40
N ILE A 482 -28.11 -13.54 24.29
CA ILE A 482 -28.69 -14.89 24.24
C ILE A 482 -28.01 -15.81 25.26
N VAL A 483 -26.68 -15.78 25.31
CA VAL A 483 -25.89 -16.61 26.21
C VAL A 483 -26.08 -16.21 27.68
N SER A 484 -26.28 -14.92 27.97
CA SER A 484 -26.53 -14.42 29.32
C SER A 484 -27.82 -14.96 29.97
N GLN A 485 -28.72 -15.54 29.18
CA GLN A 485 -29.93 -16.20 29.70
C GLN A 485 -29.60 -17.50 30.45
N PHE A 486 -28.46 -18.13 30.15
CA PHE A 486 -27.97 -19.29 30.88
C PHE A 486 -27.33 -18.84 32.20
N LYS A 487 -27.73 -19.49 33.30
CA LYS A 487 -27.09 -19.32 34.62
C LYS A 487 -25.97 -20.36 34.72
N ILE A 488 -24.73 -19.88 34.76
CA ILE A 488 -23.53 -20.70 34.57
C ILE A 488 -22.59 -20.63 35.77
#